data_AF-A0A2S4HGD6-F1
#
_entry.id   AF-A0A2S4HGD6-F1
#
_cell.length_a   1.000
_cell.length_b   1.000
_cell.length_c   1.000
_cell.angle_alpha   90.00
_cell.angle_beta   90.00
_cell.angle_gamma   90.00
#
_symmetry.space_group_name_H-M   'P 1'
#
loop_
_entity.id
_entity.type
_entity.pdbx_description
1 polymer ?
#
loop_
_entity_poly.entity_id
_entity_poly.type
_entity_poly.pdbx_seq_one_letter_code
_entity_poly.pdbx_strand_id
1 'polypeptide(L)'
;MRLFITQNLTDNGCKIMTIKLAKKGHAKITITAKVPSDGRAGYDKKTFTARIIKLYGDAKKTFLDNLADRKDVDIARELVTELDKLEWFATAEDGSPLELKGDTLAEFFDLMEESQVDYIMAPLASECIKVQDEGMRRMLEAKN
;
A
#
# COMPACT_ATOMS: atom_id res chain seq x y z
N MET A 1 -51.31 39.32 17.37
CA MET A 1 -50.11 38.60 16.90
C MET A 1 -49.78 39.14 15.51
N ARG A 2 -48.82 40.07 15.41
CA ARG A 2 -48.49 40.80 14.15
C ARG A 2 -47.43 40.02 13.37
N LEU A 3 -47.67 39.83 12.06
CA LEU A 3 -46.64 39.53 11.06
C LEU A 3 -45.54 40.59 11.10
N PHE A 4 -44.30 40.25 10.73
CA PHE A 4 -43.50 41.03 9.76
C PHE A 4 -42.20 40.30 9.33
N ILE A 5 -42.05 40.20 8.00
CA ILE A 5 -40.85 40.40 7.17
C ILE A 5 -39.84 39.26 7.01
N THR A 6 -39.90 38.69 5.81
CA THR A 6 -38.82 38.09 5.01
C THR A 6 -37.59 38.98 4.89
N GLN A 7 -36.39 38.43 5.12
CA GLN A 7 -35.16 38.92 4.52
C GLN A 7 -34.53 37.82 3.67
N ASN A 8 -34.49 38.07 2.37
CA ASN A 8 -33.59 37.40 1.43
C ASN A 8 -32.16 37.81 1.75
N LEU A 9 -31.31 36.83 2.01
CA LEU A 9 -29.85 36.94 1.88
C LEU A 9 -29.40 35.77 1.00
N THR A 10 -29.51 35.97 -0.31
CA THR A 10 -28.59 35.36 -1.26
C THR A 10 -27.26 36.09 -1.11
N ASP A 11 -26.21 35.38 -0.69
CA ASP A 11 -24.95 35.42 -1.44
C ASP A 11 -23.99 34.32 -0.99
N ASN A 12 -23.42 33.67 -1.99
CA ASN A 12 -22.23 32.84 -1.97
C ASN A 12 -22.35 31.50 -1.26
N GLY A 13 -22.68 30.50 -2.10
CA GLY A 13 -22.44 29.11 -1.86
C GLY A 13 -21.06 28.91 -1.24
N CYS A 14 -21.07 28.69 0.07
CA CYS A 14 -20.03 27.98 0.76
C CYS A 14 -20.01 26.61 0.10
N LYS A 15 -19.16 26.47 -0.94
CA LYS A 15 -18.67 25.18 -1.41
C LYS A 15 -18.28 24.48 -0.12
N ILE A 16 -19.10 23.52 0.30
CA ILE A 16 -18.68 22.49 1.25
C ILE A 16 -17.50 21.88 0.52
N MET A 17 -16.30 22.39 0.81
CA MET A 17 -15.09 21.75 0.39
C MET A 17 -15.14 20.44 1.15
N THR A 18 -15.60 19.40 0.46
CA THR A 18 -15.46 18.03 0.88
C THR A 18 -13.94 17.83 0.95
N ILE A 19 -13.36 18.19 2.10
CA ILE A 19 -11.98 17.88 2.41
C ILE A 19 -12.00 16.36 2.40
N LYS A 20 -11.56 15.77 1.29
CA LYS A 20 -11.15 14.38 1.24
C LYS A 20 -9.94 14.29 2.18
N LEU A 21 -10.23 14.15 3.47
CA LEU A 21 -9.28 13.73 4.48
C LEU A 21 -8.68 12.45 3.91
N ALA A 22 -7.41 12.51 3.50
CA ALA A 22 -6.65 11.32 3.14
C ALA A 22 -6.92 10.29 4.24
N LYS A 23 -7.47 9.12 3.89
CA LYS A 23 -7.83 8.09 4.86
C LYS A 23 -6.63 7.89 5.80
N LYS A 24 -6.78 8.32 7.05
CA LYS A 24 -5.70 8.39 8.07
C LYS A 24 -5.08 7.03 8.44
N GLY A 25 -5.45 5.95 7.75
CA GLY A 25 -5.01 4.57 8.01
C GLY A 25 -4.30 3.89 6.86
N HIS A 26 -3.83 4.60 5.81
CA HIS A 26 -3.02 3.98 4.75
C HIS A 26 -1.78 4.81 4.39
N ALA A 27 -0.69 4.13 4.04
CA ALA A 27 0.53 4.69 3.48
C ALA A 27 0.68 4.25 2.02
N LYS A 28 0.96 5.19 1.12
CA LYS A 28 1.38 4.88 -0.26
C LYS A 28 2.89 4.91 -0.32
N ILE A 29 3.53 3.79 -0.61
CA ILE A 29 4.99 3.63 -0.60
C ILE A 29 5.45 3.14 -1.98
N THR A 30 6.50 3.74 -2.51
CA THR A 30 7.19 3.26 -3.71
C THR A 30 8.30 2.31 -3.29
N ILE A 31 8.28 1.10 -3.82
CA ILE A 31 9.18 0.01 -3.47
C ILE A 31 10.10 -0.24 -4.66
N THR A 32 11.39 -0.46 -4.40
CA THR A 32 12.38 -0.84 -5.43
C THR A 32 12.81 -2.27 -5.20
N ALA A 33 12.48 -3.17 -6.12
CA ALA A 33 12.90 -4.56 -6.12
C ALA A 33 14.07 -4.79 -7.08
N LYS A 34 14.91 -5.79 -6.75
CA LYS A 34 15.97 -6.30 -7.64
C LYS A 34 15.47 -7.58 -8.29
N VAL A 35 15.08 -7.48 -9.55
CA VAL A 35 14.44 -8.56 -10.31
C VAL A 35 15.50 -9.21 -11.21
N PRO A 36 15.58 -10.54 -11.31
CA PRO A 36 16.45 -11.21 -12.27
C PRO A 36 16.22 -10.67 -13.70
N SER A 37 17.29 -10.38 -14.44
CA SER A 37 17.18 -9.87 -15.81
C SER A 37 16.83 -10.98 -16.81
N ASP A 38 15.73 -10.83 -17.55
CA ASP A 38 15.41 -11.67 -18.70
C ASP A 38 16.39 -11.42 -19.85
N GLY A 39 17.41 -12.27 -19.97
CA GLY A 39 18.34 -12.25 -21.11
C GLY A 39 19.77 -11.76 -20.81
N ARG A 40 20.12 -11.49 -19.55
CA ARG A 40 21.51 -11.28 -19.13
C ARG A 40 21.75 -11.78 -17.71
N ALA A 41 22.96 -12.23 -17.42
CA ALA A 41 23.37 -12.49 -16.05
C ALA A 41 23.35 -11.17 -15.26
N GLY A 42 22.42 -11.02 -14.32
CA GLY A 42 22.31 -9.82 -13.50
C GLY A 42 20.91 -9.59 -12.92
N TYR A 43 20.76 -8.43 -12.28
CA TYR A 43 19.51 -7.97 -11.69
C TYR A 43 19.17 -6.58 -12.21
N ASP A 44 17.91 -6.38 -12.58
CA ASP A 44 17.33 -5.09 -12.90
C ASP A 44 16.62 -4.49 -11.68
N LYS A 45 16.76 -3.19 -11.50
CA LYS A 45 15.97 -2.46 -10.51
C LYS A 45 14.62 -2.14 -11.13
N LYS A 46 13.56 -2.69 -10.55
CA LYS A 46 12.18 -2.39 -10.91
C LYS A 46 11.50 -1.72 -9.75
N THR A 47 10.62 -0.76 -10.04
CA THR A 47 9.86 -0.05 -9.03
C THR A 47 8.38 -0.35 -9.18
N PHE A 48 7.70 -0.46 -8.05
CA PHE A 48 6.26 -0.60 -7.98
C PHE A 48 5.74 0.17 -6.76
N THR A 49 4.45 0.40 -6.68
CA THR A 49 3.85 1.17 -5.58
C THR A 49 2.87 0.31 -4.82
N ALA A 50 2.94 0.34 -3.49
CA ALA A 50 2.02 -0.38 -2.62
C ALA A 50 1.21 0.60 -1.76
N ARG A 51 -0.06 0.29 -1.56
CA ARG A 51 -0.88 0.93 -0.53
C ARG A 51 -0.99 -0.01 0.67
N ILE A 52 -0.41 0.41 1.78
CA ILE A 52 -0.25 -0.38 3.00
C ILE A 52 -1.13 0.21 4.10
N ILE A 53 -1.88 -0.61 4.81
CA ILE A 53 -2.67 -0.21 5.99
C ILE A 53 -1.72 0.11 7.15
N LYS A 54 -2.02 1.18 7.88
CA LYS A 54 -1.38 1.48 9.17
C LYS A 54 -2.21 0.90 10.30
N LEU A 55 -1.60 0.07 11.12
CA LEU A 55 -2.18 -0.45 12.35
C LEU A 55 -1.93 0.53 13.50
N TYR A 56 -2.85 0.54 14.47
CA TYR A 56 -2.80 1.39 15.65
C TYR A 56 -3.17 0.62 16.91
N GLY A 57 -2.72 1.12 18.07
CA GLY A 57 -3.06 0.54 19.38
C GLY A 57 -2.67 -0.94 19.50
N ASP A 58 -3.58 -1.74 20.05
CA ASP A 58 -3.34 -3.16 20.33
C ASP A 58 -3.12 -4.01 19.07
N ALA A 59 -3.73 -3.63 17.94
CA ALA A 59 -3.54 -4.33 16.67
C ALA A 59 -2.09 -4.21 16.18
N LYS A 60 -1.50 -3.01 16.27
CA LYS A 60 -0.08 -2.79 15.92
C LYS A 60 0.84 -3.58 16.85
N LYS A 61 0.56 -3.54 18.15
CA LYS A 61 1.37 -4.25 19.15
C LYS A 61 1.35 -5.76 18.88
N THR A 62 0.15 -6.32 18.70
CA THR A 62 -0.03 -7.75 18.39
C THR A 62 0.67 -8.14 17.10
N PHE A 63 0.59 -7.30 16.06
CA PHE A 63 1.30 -7.55 14.80
C PHE A 63 2.83 -7.59 14.99
N LEU A 64 3.40 -6.63 15.72
CA LEU A 64 4.85 -6.56 15.95
C LEU A 64 5.34 -7.68 16.88
N ASP A 65 4.57 -8.03 17.91
CA ASP A 65 4.92 -9.09 18.87
C ASP A 65 4.96 -10.48 18.19
N ASN A 66 4.18 -10.69 17.12
CA ASN A 66 4.14 -11.95 16.38
C ASN A 66 4.96 -11.92 15.07
N LEU A 67 5.77 -10.88 14.83
CA LEU A 67 6.42 -10.68 13.54
C LEU A 67 7.48 -11.76 13.20
N ALA A 68 8.18 -12.27 14.23
CA ALA A 68 9.33 -13.17 14.05
C ALA A 68 8.97 -14.53 13.39
N ASP A 69 7.72 -14.98 13.57
CA ASP A 69 7.27 -16.29 13.10
C ASP A 69 6.46 -16.20 11.79
N ARG A 70 6.33 -15.00 11.21
CA ARG A 70 5.49 -14.77 10.03
C ARG A 70 6.27 -14.80 8.73
N LYS A 71 5.64 -15.37 7.69
CA LYS A 71 6.16 -15.29 6.33
C LYS A 71 5.93 -13.89 5.75
N ASP A 72 6.79 -13.51 4.81
CA ASP A 72 6.68 -12.24 4.07
C ASP A 72 5.35 -12.11 3.33
N VAL A 73 4.85 -13.22 2.75
CA VAL A 73 3.56 -13.24 2.06
C VAL A 73 2.41 -12.94 3.02
N ASP A 74 2.43 -13.53 4.22
CA ASP A 74 1.37 -13.29 5.21
C ASP A 74 1.34 -11.82 5.65
N ILE A 75 2.53 -11.24 5.86
CA ILE A 75 2.68 -9.82 6.21
C ILE A 75 2.12 -8.94 5.10
N ALA A 76 2.47 -9.23 3.84
CA ALA A 76 1.98 -8.48 2.70
C ALA A 76 0.47 -8.64 2.51
N ARG A 77 -0.07 -9.86 2.63
CA ARG A 77 -1.51 -10.16 2.47
C ARG A 77 -2.37 -9.42 3.50
N GLU A 78 -1.90 -9.28 4.73
CA GLU A 78 -2.64 -8.58 5.79
C GLU A 78 -2.58 -7.05 5.66
N LEU A 79 -1.44 -6.51 5.23
CA LEU A 79 -1.20 -5.08 5.27
C LEU A 79 -1.37 -4.38 3.92
N VAL A 80 -1.24 -5.06 2.80
CA VAL A 80 -1.34 -4.45 1.47
C VAL A 80 -2.77 -4.50 0.97
N THR A 81 -3.24 -3.37 0.44
CA THR A 81 -4.61 -3.21 -0.08
C THR A 81 -4.68 -3.01 -1.58
N GLU A 82 -3.57 -2.58 -2.18
CA GLU A 82 -3.45 -2.26 -3.59
C GLU A 82 -1.97 -2.27 -3.98
N LEU A 83 -1.67 -2.87 -5.13
CA LEU A 83 -0.37 -2.80 -5.79
C LEU A 83 -0.55 -2.15 -7.17
N ASP A 84 0.24 -1.11 -7.43
CA ASP A 84 0.28 -0.38 -8.71
C ASP A 84 1.66 -0.53 -9.35
N LYS A 85 1.73 -0.35 -10.69
CA LYS A 85 2.97 -0.30 -11.48
C LYS A 85 3.80 -1.60 -11.47
N LEU A 86 3.10 -2.74 -11.47
CA LEU A 86 3.71 -4.08 -11.49
C LEU A 86 3.67 -4.73 -12.88
N GLU A 87 3.50 -3.93 -13.92
CA GLU A 87 3.31 -4.32 -15.34
C GLU A 87 4.43 -5.20 -15.92
N TRP A 88 5.63 -5.13 -15.34
CA TRP A 88 6.78 -5.94 -15.74
C TRP A 88 6.71 -7.37 -15.19
N PHE A 89 5.69 -7.71 -14.42
CA PHE A 89 5.56 -8.98 -13.73
C PHE A 89 4.12 -9.53 -13.73
N ALA A 90 3.12 -8.65 -13.60
CA ALA A 90 1.72 -9.03 -13.68
C ALA A 90 1.03 -8.26 -14.81
N THR A 91 0.76 -8.95 -15.92
CA THR A 91 -0.02 -8.47 -17.06
C THR A 91 -1.24 -9.37 -17.25
N ALA A 92 -2.37 -8.79 -17.62
CA ALA A 92 -3.53 -9.56 -18.02
C ALA A 92 -3.29 -10.27 -19.37
N GLU A 93 -4.16 -11.20 -19.75
CA GLU A 93 -4.04 -11.97 -21.00
C GLU A 93 -4.04 -11.09 -22.26
N ASP A 94 -4.65 -9.91 -22.19
CA ASP A 94 -4.69 -8.92 -23.27
C ASP A 94 -3.43 -8.02 -23.33
N GLY A 95 -2.45 -8.26 -22.44
CA GLY A 95 -1.23 -7.47 -22.32
C GLY A 95 -1.41 -6.14 -21.58
N SER A 96 -2.58 -5.87 -21.01
CA SER A 96 -2.81 -4.68 -20.20
C SER A 96 -2.21 -4.81 -18.78
N PRO A 97 -1.86 -3.69 -18.12
CA PRO A 97 -1.49 -3.65 -16.71
C PRO A 97 -2.56 -4.32 -15.82
N LEU A 98 -2.18 -5.34 -15.05
CA LEU A 98 -3.10 -5.95 -14.11
C LEU A 98 -3.37 -5.00 -12.94
N GLU A 99 -4.64 -4.68 -12.68
CA GLU A 99 -5.04 -3.97 -11.47
C GLU A 99 -5.08 -4.95 -10.29
N LEU A 100 -4.08 -4.89 -9.41
CA LEU A 100 -3.94 -5.76 -8.25
C LEU A 100 -4.66 -5.17 -7.02
N LYS A 101 -5.97 -5.44 -6.90
CA LYS A 101 -6.85 -4.95 -5.83
C LYS A 101 -7.93 -5.98 -5.50
N GLY A 102 -8.34 -6.07 -4.24
CA GLY A 102 -9.41 -6.98 -3.84
C GLY A 102 -9.06 -8.44 -4.16
N ASP A 103 -9.91 -9.12 -4.91
CA ASP A 103 -9.75 -10.55 -5.21
C ASP A 103 -8.50 -10.84 -6.06
N THR A 104 -8.16 -9.99 -7.04
CA THR A 104 -6.95 -10.16 -7.86
C THR A 104 -5.65 -10.01 -7.06
N LEU A 105 -5.71 -9.24 -5.96
CA LEU A 105 -4.58 -9.10 -5.05
C LEU A 105 -4.39 -10.38 -4.20
N ALA A 106 -5.47 -11.05 -3.82
CA ALA A 106 -5.40 -12.32 -3.10
C ALA A 106 -4.78 -13.41 -4.00
N GLU A 107 -5.27 -13.55 -5.23
CA GLU A 107 -4.71 -14.47 -6.24
C GLU A 107 -3.23 -14.20 -6.51
N PHE A 108 -2.85 -12.92 -6.56
CA PHE A 108 -1.45 -12.53 -6.70
C PHE A 108 -0.60 -13.05 -5.53
N PHE A 109 -1.04 -12.91 -4.27
CA PHE A 109 -0.29 -13.41 -3.13
C PHE A 109 -0.21 -14.95 -3.11
N ASP A 110 -1.28 -15.63 -3.50
CA ASP A 110 -1.28 -17.09 -3.63
C ASP A 110 -0.23 -17.54 -4.66
N LEU A 111 -0.20 -16.89 -5.82
CA LEU A 111 0.80 -17.15 -6.86
C LEU A 111 2.23 -16.89 -6.37
N MET A 112 2.45 -15.82 -5.58
CA MET A 112 3.78 -15.50 -5.04
C MET A 112 4.25 -16.53 -4.01
N GLU A 113 3.33 -17.07 -3.21
CA GLU A 113 3.61 -18.14 -2.26
C GLU A 113 3.96 -19.45 -2.98
N GLU A 114 3.17 -19.83 -4.00
CA GLU A 114 3.40 -21.03 -4.80
C GLU A 114 4.71 -20.95 -5.61
N SER A 115 4.97 -19.79 -6.21
CA SER A 115 6.13 -19.57 -7.07
C SER A 115 7.40 -19.21 -6.30
N GLN A 116 7.32 -19.02 -4.97
CA GLN A 116 8.43 -18.64 -4.08
C GLN A 116 9.18 -17.39 -4.59
N VAL A 117 8.42 -16.36 -4.99
CA VAL A 117 8.97 -15.14 -5.59
C VAL A 117 9.41 -14.15 -4.52
N ASP A 118 10.57 -14.43 -3.93
CA ASP A 118 11.08 -13.67 -2.78
C ASP A 118 11.53 -12.24 -3.16
N TYR A 119 11.95 -12.01 -4.41
CA TYR A 119 12.47 -10.70 -4.83
C TYR A 119 11.42 -9.59 -4.90
N ILE A 120 10.12 -9.94 -4.87
CA ILE A 120 9.00 -8.98 -4.72
C ILE A 120 8.48 -8.99 -3.29
N MET A 121 8.32 -10.17 -2.68
CA MET A 121 7.73 -10.32 -1.35
C MET A 121 8.61 -9.76 -0.24
N ALA A 122 9.92 -10.03 -0.24
CA ALA A 122 10.84 -9.52 0.77
C ALA A 122 10.86 -7.98 0.84
N PRO A 123 11.04 -7.22 -0.27
CA PRO A 123 11.00 -5.77 -0.20
C PRO A 123 9.60 -5.24 0.16
N LEU A 124 8.53 -5.92 -0.24
CA LEU A 124 7.16 -5.54 0.11
C LEU A 124 6.88 -5.70 1.60
N ALA A 125 7.21 -6.85 2.19
CA ALA A 125 7.06 -7.12 3.62
C ALA A 125 7.92 -6.18 4.47
N SER A 126 9.16 -5.92 4.05
CA SER A 126 10.03 -4.92 4.69
C SER A 126 9.37 -3.53 4.75
N GLU A 127 8.79 -3.05 3.66
CA GLU A 127 8.10 -1.75 3.68
C GLU A 127 6.82 -1.79 4.52
N CYS A 128 6.11 -2.91 4.56
CA CYS A 128 4.95 -3.10 5.44
C CYS A 128 5.34 -2.95 6.91
N ILE A 129 6.44 -3.57 7.32
CA ILE A 129 6.98 -3.45 8.68
C ILE A 129 7.40 -2.02 8.99
N LYS A 130 8.12 -1.34 8.08
CA LYS A 130 8.53 0.07 8.26
C LYS A 130 7.36 1.03 8.35
N VAL A 131 6.25 0.74 7.66
CA VAL A 131 5.02 1.52 7.78
C VAL A 131 4.40 1.35 9.18
N GLN A 132 4.53 0.17 9.79
CA GLN A 132 4.06 -0.06 11.16
C GLN A 132 5.01 0.57 12.19
N ASP A 133 6.31 0.46 12.00
CA ASP A 133 7.32 0.95 12.94
C ASP A 133 7.99 2.25 12.46
N GLU A 134 7.48 3.38 12.95
CA GLU A 134 8.07 4.70 12.72
C GLU A 134 9.50 4.82 13.30
N GLY A 135 9.88 3.99 14.28
CA GLY A 135 11.23 3.93 14.84
C GLY A 135 12.24 3.34 13.84
N MET A 136 11.88 2.23 13.19
CA MET A 136 12.67 1.63 12.10
C MET A 136 12.85 2.60 10.92
N ARG A 137 11.79 3.34 10.57
CA ARG A 137 11.84 4.34 9.50
C ARG A 137 12.86 5.44 9.79
N ARG A 138 12.90 5.96 11.01
CA ARG A 138 13.90 6.96 11.44
C ARG A 138 15.32 6.40 11.46
N MET A 139 15.52 5.15 11.90
CA MET A 139 16.86 4.54 11.91
C MET A 139 17.41 4.26 10.51
N LEU A 140 16.55 3.96 9.54
CA LEU A 140 16.93 3.71 8.15
C LEU A 140 17.14 5.01 7.37
N GLU A 141 16.35 6.05 7.62
CA GLU A 141 16.56 7.40 7.06
C GLU A 141 17.85 8.04 7.63
N ALA A 142 18.25 7.70 8.86
CA ALA A 142 19.48 8.20 9.48
C ALA A 142 20.79 7.50 8.99
N LYS A 143 20.68 6.45 8.18
CA LYS A 143 21.83 5.70 7.63
C LYS A 143 22.09 5.98 6.14
N ASN A 144 21.25 6.78 5.50
CA ASN A 144 21.48 7.35 4.16
C ASN A 144 21.88 8.82 4.27
#